data_AF-A0A0R3Q1L4-F1
#
_entry.id   AF-A0A0R3Q1L4-F1
#
_cell.length_a   1.000
_cell.length_b   1.000
_cell.length_c   1.000
_cell.angle_alpha   90.00
_cell.angle_beta   90.00
_cell.angle_gamma   90.00
#
_symmetry.space_group_name_H-M   'P 1'
#
loop_
_entity.id
_entity.type
_entity.pdbx_description
1 polymer ?
#
loop_
_entity_poly.entity_id
_entity_poly.type
_entity_poly.pdbx_seq_one_letter_code
_entity_poly.pdbx_strand_id
1 'polypeptide(L)'
;MHNDIKQFLADIRKCVSLAIVGGSDLSKIIEQLAGSENELLSQFDYVFSENGLVGFKGKERYPSKRTQLRLSKTTSAKRGLLNIKELFCSQTERDQFVVYDREHKIREKFVSALEKNFAGYGLCFVIGGQISVDVYPVGWDKTYCLQYVEKDFSSIHFFGDKTMPGGNDHAIFSDPRTIGHTVVDPVDTKLQVELLLRDLNLL
;
A
#
# COMPACT_ATOMS: atom_id res chain seq x y z
N MET A 1 -2.38 14.94 -6.44
CA MET A 1 -0.96 15.26 -6.18
C MET A 1 -0.67 16.70 -6.57
N HIS A 2 0.03 17.47 -5.72
CA HIS A 2 0.44 18.84 -6.06
C HIS A 2 1.49 18.85 -7.20
N ASN A 3 1.49 19.91 -8.01
CA ASN A 3 2.34 20.00 -9.21
C ASN A 3 3.85 19.99 -8.90
N ASP A 4 4.24 20.49 -7.73
CA ASP A 4 5.62 20.50 -7.25
C ASP A 4 6.17 19.09 -7.01
N ILE A 5 5.37 18.19 -6.43
CA ILE A 5 5.71 16.79 -6.21
C ILE A 5 5.77 16.06 -7.55
N LYS A 6 4.83 16.31 -8.47
CA LYS A 6 4.86 15.69 -9.82
C LYS A 6 6.15 16.04 -10.56
N GLN A 7 6.54 17.32 -10.54
CA GLN A 7 7.77 17.76 -11.18
C GLN A 7 9.00 17.14 -10.52
N PHE A 8 9.05 17.13 -9.19
CA PHE A 8 10.13 16.50 -8.43
C PHE A 8 10.30 15.02 -8.79
N LEU A 9 9.21 14.25 -8.80
CA LEU A 9 9.23 12.83 -9.19
C LEU A 9 9.73 12.66 -10.63
N ALA A 10 9.31 13.53 -11.55
CA ALA A 10 9.79 13.49 -12.94
C ALA A 10 11.30 13.76 -13.06
N ASP A 11 11.85 14.62 -12.21
CA ASP A 11 13.27 14.95 -12.22
C ASP A 11 14.14 13.82 -11.65
N ILE A 12 13.76 13.27 -10.49
CA ILE A 12 14.52 12.15 -9.89
C ILE A 12 14.40 10.86 -10.72
N ARG A 13 13.32 10.68 -11.49
CA ARG A 13 13.16 9.51 -12.36
C ARG A 13 14.24 9.42 -13.46
N LYS A 14 14.98 10.50 -13.71
CA LYS A 14 16.12 10.51 -14.63
C LYS A 14 17.33 9.75 -14.08
N CYS A 15 17.46 9.63 -12.76
CA CYS A 15 18.59 8.97 -12.10
C CYS A 15 18.21 7.72 -11.30
N VAL A 16 16.93 7.56 -10.93
CA VAL A 16 16.42 6.38 -10.21
C VAL A 16 15.13 5.84 -10.83
N SER A 17 14.86 4.55 -10.68
CA SER A 17 13.55 3.98 -11.00
C SER A 17 12.55 4.25 -9.89
N LEU A 18 11.33 4.65 -10.26
CA LEU A 18 10.27 4.95 -9.31
C LEU A 18 9.20 3.86 -9.27
N ALA A 19 8.81 3.48 -8.06
CA ALA A 19 7.74 2.52 -7.81
C ALA A 19 6.71 3.10 -6.85
N ILE A 20 5.44 2.73 -7.01
CA ILE A 20 4.39 2.90 -5.99
C ILE A 20 3.83 1.56 -5.57
N VAL A 21 3.54 1.42 -4.28
CA VAL A 21 2.86 0.24 -3.72
C VAL A 21 1.76 0.67 -2.75
N GLY A 22 0.56 0.14 -2.94
CA GLY A 22 -0.58 0.42 -2.07
C GLY A 22 -1.50 -0.78 -1.92
N GLY A 23 -2.16 -0.89 -0.76
CA GLY A 23 -3.18 -1.92 -0.52
C GLY A 23 -4.52 -1.64 -1.21
N SER A 24 -4.73 -0.40 -1.66
CA SER A 24 -5.90 0.00 -2.44
C SER A 24 -5.92 -0.66 -3.83
N ASP A 25 -7.11 -0.71 -4.45
CA ASP A 25 -7.20 -1.08 -5.86
C ASP A 25 -6.61 0.02 -6.76
N LEU A 26 -6.36 -0.34 -8.02
CA LEU A 26 -5.76 0.56 -9.00
C LEU A 26 -6.59 1.83 -9.21
N SER A 27 -7.92 1.74 -9.22
CA SER A 27 -8.82 2.89 -9.42
C SER A 27 -8.64 3.95 -8.34
N LYS A 28 -8.55 3.53 -7.08
CA LYS A 28 -8.31 4.47 -5.97
C LYS A 28 -6.90 5.06 -5.99
N ILE A 29 -5.90 4.28 -6.41
CA ILE A 29 -4.53 4.82 -6.59
C ILE A 29 -4.52 5.86 -7.72
N ILE A 30 -5.22 5.60 -8.83
CA ILE A 30 -5.38 6.57 -9.92
C ILE A 30 -6.02 7.84 -9.37
N GLU A 31 -7.18 7.76 -8.71
CA GLU A 31 -7.88 8.93 -8.14
C GLU A 31 -6.98 9.83 -7.28
N GLN A 32 -6.06 9.22 -6.51
CA GLN A 32 -5.15 9.95 -5.62
C GLN A 32 -3.96 10.60 -6.35
N LEU A 33 -3.43 9.95 -7.38
CA LEU A 33 -2.11 10.28 -7.96
C LEU A 33 -2.17 10.78 -9.42
N ALA A 34 -3.24 10.48 -10.16
CA ALA A 34 -3.35 10.72 -11.61
C ALA A 34 -4.81 10.96 -12.07
N GLY A 35 -5.01 11.44 -13.31
CA GLY A 35 -6.32 11.54 -13.93
C GLY A 35 -6.72 10.29 -14.72
N SER A 36 -5.77 9.39 -15.02
CA SER A 36 -6.03 8.15 -15.75
C SER A 36 -4.96 7.08 -15.47
N GLU A 37 -5.26 5.83 -15.79
CA GLU A 37 -4.31 4.72 -15.72
C GLU A 37 -3.06 5.00 -16.56
N ASN A 38 -3.22 5.50 -17.79
CA ASN A 38 -2.10 5.82 -18.67
C ASN A 38 -1.16 6.89 -18.07
N GLU A 39 -1.73 7.91 -17.42
CA GLU A 39 -0.93 8.94 -16.76
C GLU A 39 -0.20 8.38 -15.53
N LEU A 40 -0.83 7.47 -14.78
CA LEU A 40 -0.18 6.81 -13.64
C LEU A 40 0.99 5.94 -14.10
N LEU A 41 0.75 5.06 -15.08
CA LEU A 41 1.76 4.14 -15.63
C LEU A 41 2.87 4.87 -16.40
N SER A 42 2.66 6.12 -16.82
CA SER A 42 3.71 6.95 -17.42
C SER A 42 4.53 7.71 -16.39
N GLN A 43 4.02 7.92 -15.17
CA GLN A 43 4.74 8.64 -14.10
C GLN A 43 5.69 7.73 -13.32
N PHE A 44 5.36 6.43 -13.18
CA PHE A 44 6.13 5.46 -12.41
C PHE A 44 6.63 4.32 -13.30
N ASP A 45 7.81 3.79 -13.00
CA ASP A 45 8.36 2.62 -13.68
C ASP A 45 7.68 1.33 -13.21
N TYR A 46 7.25 1.30 -11.95
CA TYR A 46 6.51 0.19 -11.38
C TYR A 46 5.27 0.67 -10.61
N VAL A 47 4.14 0.01 -10.82
CA VAL A 47 2.88 0.33 -10.12
C VAL A 47 2.30 -0.94 -9.51
N PHE A 48 2.19 -0.97 -8.19
CA PHE A 48 1.66 -2.09 -7.42
C PHE A 48 0.41 -1.67 -6.65
N SER A 49 -0.73 -2.20 -7.06
CA SER A 49 -2.01 -2.10 -6.35
C SER A 49 -2.33 -3.42 -5.67
N GLU A 50 -3.21 -3.40 -4.66
CA GLU A 50 -3.55 -4.57 -3.85
C GLU A 50 -2.28 -5.25 -3.30
N ASN A 51 -1.35 -4.47 -2.72
CA ASN A 51 -0.03 -4.90 -2.21
C ASN A 51 0.92 -5.53 -3.24
N GLY A 52 0.60 -5.44 -4.54
CA GLY A 52 1.37 -6.05 -5.62
C GLY A 52 0.69 -7.26 -6.26
N LEU A 53 -0.49 -7.67 -5.80
CA LEU A 53 -1.31 -8.68 -6.50
C LEU A 53 -1.71 -8.24 -7.91
N VAL A 54 -1.77 -6.93 -8.12
CA VAL A 54 -1.87 -6.29 -9.43
C VAL A 54 -0.69 -5.34 -9.59
N GLY A 55 0.31 -5.79 -10.36
CA GLY A 55 1.53 -5.03 -10.64
C GLY A 55 1.72 -4.72 -12.12
N PHE A 56 2.43 -3.63 -12.40
CA PHE A 56 2.85 -3.22 -13.74
C PHE A 56 4.34 -2.83 -13.74
N LYS A 57 5.02 -3.11 -14.86
CA LYS A 57 6.33 -2.54 -15.23
C LYS A 57 6.13 -1.71 -16.49
N GLY A 58 6.19 -0.39 -16.37
CA GLY A 58 5.67 0.54 -17.37
C GLY A 58 4.20 0.23 -17.68
N LYS A 59 3.90 -0.11 -18.94
CA LYS A 59 2.54 -0.51 -19.38
C LYS A 59 2.30 -2.02 -19.36
N GLU A 60 3.34 -2.81 -19.12
CA GLU A 60 3.24 -4.26 -19.11
C GLU A 60 2.75 -4.73 -17.73
N ARG A 61 1.74 -5.59 -17.71
CA ARG A 61 1.16 -6.10 -16.48
C ARG A 61 1.84 -7.41 -16.07
N TYR A 62 2.22 -7.51 -14.80
CA TYR A 62 2.69 -8.77 -14.23
C TYR A 62 1.55 -9.81 -14.15
N PRO A 63 1.87 -11.12 -14.25
CA PRO A 63 0.90 -12.18 -14.04
C PRO A 63 0.25 -12.07 -12.64
N SER A 64 -1.08 -11.92 -12.59
CA SER A 64 -1.80 -11.84 -11.31
C SER A 64 -2.26 -13.22 -10.84
N LYS A 65 -1.99 -13.59 -9.59
CA LYS A 65 -2.63 -14.72 -8.93
C LYS A 65 -3.97 -14.28 -8.35
N ARG A 66 -5.02 -15.10 -8.48
CA ARG A 66 -6.28 -14.96 -7.74
C ARG A 66 -6.38 -16.08 -6.72
N THR A 67 -6.62 -15.77 -5.47
CA THR A 67 -7.10 -16.77 -4.50
C THR A 67 -8.62 -16.86 -4.55
N GLN A 68 -9.15 -18.08 -4.50
CA GLN A 68 -10.59 -18.34 -4.38
C GLN A 68 -11.02 -18.25 -2.90
N LEU A 69 -10.90 -17.08 -2.28
CA LEU A 69 -11.51 -16.87 -0.96
C LEU A 69 -12.92 -16.31 -1.16
N ARG A 70 -13.93 -17.19 -1.11
CA ARG A 70 -15.35 -16.80 -1.29
C ARG A 70 -16.07 -16.93 0.04
N LEU A 71 -16.02 -15.87 0.85
CA LEU A 71 -16.90 -15.70 2.00
C LEU A 71 -18.10 -14.83 1.57
N SER A 72 -19.21 -14.94 2.30
CA SER A 72 -20.59 -14.62 1.90
C SER A 72 -20.89 -13.22 1.28
N LYS A 73 -22.14 -13.07 0.79
CA LYS A 73 -22.70 -11.94 0.00
C LYS A 73 -22.54 -10.52 0.58
N THR A 74 -22.09 -10.35 1.83
CA THR A 74 -21.84 -9.05 2.47
C THR A 74 -20.39 -8.59 2.39
N THR A 75 -19.47 -9.42 1.86
CA THR A 75 -18.04 -9.11 1.75
C THR A 75 -17.65 -8.84 0.31
N SER A 76 -16.82 -7.82 0.06
CA SER A 76 -16.21 -7.63 -1.25
C SER A 76 -14.90 -8.40 -1.30
N ALA A 77 -14.95 -9.63 -1.82
CA ALA A 77 -13.76 -10.40 -2.13
C ALA A 77 -13.05 -9.73 -3.32
N LYS A 78 -11.91 -9.07 -3.05
CA LYS A 78 -10.95 -8.67 -4.09
C LYS A 78 -10.02 -9.85 -4.36
N ARG A 79 -8.96 -9.70 -5.16
CA ARG A 79 -8.15 -10.82 -5.70
C ARG A 79 -7.25 -11.49 -4.64
N GLY A 80 -7.79 -11.75 -3.46
CA GLY A 80 -7.18 -12.33 -2.27
C GLY A 80 -7.11 -11.43 -1.05
N LEU A 81 -7.63 -10.21 -1.18
CA LEU A 81 -7.94 -9.30 -0.07
C LEU A 81 -9.45 -9.34 0.20
N LEU A 82 -9.84 -9.75 1.39
CA LEU A 82 -11.22 -9.60 1.85
C LEU A 82 -11.32 -8.29 2.62
N ASN A 83 -12.14 -7.37 2.11
CA ASN A 83 -12.47 -6.17 2.86
C ASN A 83 -13.81 -6.38 3.57
N ILE A 84 -13.79 -6.37 4.90
CA ILE A 84 -15.01 -6.37 5.71
C ILE A 84 -15.40 -4.92 5.94
N LYS A 85 -16.53 -4.52 5.37
CA LYS A 85 -17.13 -3.19 5.55
C LYS A 85 -18.60 -3.34 5.95
N GLU A 86 -19.06 -2.48 6.83
CA GLU A 86 -20.50 -2.22 6.98
C GLU A 86 -20.97 -1.41 5.73
N LEU A 87 -22.21 -1.65 5.28
CA LEU A 87 -22.75 -1.18 4.00
C LEU A 87 -22.70 0.36 3.81
N PHE A 88 -22.81 0.80 2.53
CA PHE A 88 -22.95 2.17 2.01
C PHE A 88 -23.08 3.31 3.03
N CYS A 89 -21.95 3.89 3.43
CA CYS A 89 -21.88 5.09 4.26
C CYS A 89 -21.24 6.27 3.51
N SER A 90 -21.78 7.46 3.75
CA SER A 90 -21.29 8.77 3.29
C SER A 90 -19.94 9.13 3.93
N GLN A 91 -19.23 10.13 3.38
CA GLN A 91 -17.95 10.57 3.95
C GLN A 91 -18.11 11.08 5.39
N THR A 92 -19.18 11.82 5.68
CA THR A 92 -19.49 12.31 7.03
C THR A 92 -19.65 11.16 8.04
N GLU A 93 -20.37 10.10 7.67
CA GLU A 93 -20.53 8.93 8.54
C GLU A 93 -19.21 8.19 8.76
N ARG A 94 -18.33 8.14 7.75
CA ARG A 94 -16.98 7.58 7.90
C ARG A 94 -16.15 8.38 8.88
N ASP A 95 -16.21 9.70 8.79
CA ASP A 95 -15.47 10.59 9.69
C ASP A 95 -15.97 10.45 11.13
N GLN A 96 -17.30 10.34 11.33
CA GLN A 96 -17.91 10.03 12.63
C GLN A 96 -17.47 8.66 13.16
N PHE A 97 -17.46 7.63 12.32
CA PHE A 97 -17.00 6.30 12.71
C PHE A 97 -15.52 6.30 13.10
N VAL A 98 -14.65 7.07 12.45
CA VAL A 98 -13.24 7.18 12.85
C VAL A 98 -13.10 7.70 14.28
N VAL A 99 -13.90 8.69 14.66
CA VAL A 99 -13.91 9.21 16.05
C VAL A 99 -14.42 8.14 17.01
N TYR A 100 -15.53 7.50 16.67
CA TYR A 100 -16.15 6.46 17.51
C TYR A 100 -15.26 5.23 17.69
N ASP A 101 -14.66 4.72 16.62
CA ASP A 101 -13.75 3.56 16.66
C ASP A 101 -12.46 3.87 17.42
N ARG A 102 -11.97 5.11 17.39
CA ARG A 102 -10.81 5.53 18.20
C ARG A 102 -11.09 5.42 19.70
N GLU A 103 -12.29 5.80 20.12
CA GLU A 103 -12.72 5.75 21.52
C GLU A 103 -13.05 4.31 21.96
N HIS A 104 -13.80 3.58 21.15
CA HIS A 104 -14.34 2.27 21.54
C HIS A 104 -13.50 1.06 21.11
N LYS A 105 -12.51 1.26 20.23
CA LYS A 105 -11.58 0.25 19.72
C LYS A 105 -12.29 -0.93 19.05
N ILE A 106 -13.31 -0.65 18.24
CA ILE A 106 -14.20 -1.67 17.67
C ILE A 106 -13.44 -2.57 16.72
N ARG A 107 -12.74 -1.98 15.73
CA ARG A 107 -11.97 -2.74 14.75
C ARG A 107 -10.78 -3.46 15.37
N GLU A 108 -10.15 -2.88 16.37
CA GLU A 108 -9.06 -3.52 17.12
C GLU A 108 -9.54 -4.78 17.85
N LYS A 109 -10.65 -4.68 18.60
CA LYS A 109 -11.28 -5.84 19.25
C LYS A 109 -11.74 -6.87 18.24
N PHE A 110 -12.27 -6.44 17.09
CA PHE A 110 -12.70 -7.33 16.03
C PHE A 110 -11.53 -8.08 15.39
N VAL A 111 -10.42 -7.39 15.07
CA VAL A 111 -9.17 -7.99 14.58
C VAL A 111 -8.64 -9.00 15.58
N SER A 112 -8.55 -8.64 16.87
CA SER A 112 -8.07 -9.57 17.91
C SER A 112 -8.95 -10.83 18.01
N ALA A 113 -10.26 -10.69 17.88
CA ALA A 113 -11.17 -11.82 17.83
C ALA A 113 -10.95 -12.68 16.57
N LEU A 114 -10.75 -12.07 15.39
CA LEU A 114 -10.46 -12.81 14.16
C LEU A 114 -9.12 -13.57 14.25
N GLU A 115 -8.06 -12.93 14.74
CA GLU A 115 -6.75 -13.55 14.94
C GLU A 115 -6.85 -14.78 15.86
N LYS A 116 -7.60 -14.66 16.96
CA LYS A 116 -7.81 -15.78 17.89
C LYS A 116 -8.61 -16.92 17.25
N ASN A 117 -9.68 -16.62 16.53
CA ASN A 117 -10.58 -17.64 15.96
C ASN A 117 -9.99 -18.32 14.72
N PHE A 118 -9.15 -17.63 13.96
CA PHE A 118 -8.50 -18.13 12.75
C PHE A 118 -6.99 -18.36 12.95
N ALA A 119 -6.56 -18.54 14.21
CA ALA A 119 -5.19 -18.90 14.53
C ALA A 119 -4.78 -20.18 13.77
N GLY A 120 -3.64 -20.14 13.08
CA GLY A 120 -3.13 -21.26 12.29
C GLY A 120 -3.65 -21.36 10.85
N TYR A 121 -4.60 -20.50 10.43
CA TYR A 121 -5.11 -20.48 9.04
C TYR A 121 -4.16 -19.75 8.06
N GLY A 122 -3.06 -19.19 8.55
CA GLY A 122 -2.12 -18.42 7.72
C GLY A 122 -2.74 -17.14 7.15
N LEU A 123 -3.61 -16.48 7.92
CA LEU A 123 -4.27 -15.21 7.56
C LEU A 123 -3.74 -14.06 8.42
N CYS A 124 -3.60 -12.89 7.80
CA CYS A 124 -3.34 -11.61 8.42
C CYS A 124 -4.63 -10.77 8.43
N PHE A 125 -4.86 -10.03 9.51
CA PHE A 125 -6.01 -9.14 9.69
C PHE A 125 -5.48 -7.74 10.01
N VAL A 126 -5.77 -6.75 9.16
CA VAL A 126 -5.23 -5.38 9.32
C VAL A 126 -6.35 -4.36 9.19
N ILE A 127 -6.35 -3.35 10.06
CA ILE A 127 -7.31 -2.25 9.99
C ILE A 127 -7.06 -1.46 8.70
N GLY A 128 -8.08 -1.40 7.83
CA GLY A 128 -8.05 -0.76 6.52
C GLY A 128 -8.81 0.58 6.52
N GLY A 129 -8.13 1.64 6.13
CA GLY A 129 -8.73 2.97 5.94
C GLY A 129 -9.56 3.46 7.14
N GLN A 130 -10.67 4.15 6.86
CA GLN A 130 -11.52 4.74 7.89
C GLN A 130 -12.47 3.75 8.58
N ILE A 131 -12.91 2.70 7.87
CA ILE A 131 -14.08 1.91 8.29
C ILE A 131 -13.94 0.39 8.11
N SER A 132 -12.83 -0.13 7.59
CA SER A 132 -12.75 -1.54 7.21
C SER A 132 -11.62 -2.30 7.89
N VAL A 133 -11.67 -3.63 7.75
CA VAL A 133 -10.60 -4.56 8.08
C VAL A 133 -10.28 -5.36 6.81
N ASP A 134 -9.02 -5.39 6.45
CA ASP A 134 -8.47 -6.19 5.35
C ASP A 134 -8.00 -7.54 5.88
N VAL A 135 -8.34 -8.60 5.17
CA VAL A 135 -7.89 -9.97 5.46
C VAL A 135 -7.17 -10.53 4.24
N TYR A 136 -5.98 -11.08 4.44
CA TYR A 136 -5.18 -11.68 3.37
C TYR A 136 -4.28 -12.79 3.89
N PRO A 137 -3.82 -13.71 3.04
CA PRO A 137 -2.83 -14.71 3.44
C PRO A 137 -1.52 -14.07 3.93
N VAL A 138 -0.81 -14.74 4.84
CA VAL A 138 0.54 -14.33 5.25
C VAL A 138 1.44 -14.17 4.03
N GLY A 139 2.24 -13.08 3.99
CA GLY A 139 3.12 -12.73 2.88
C GLY A 139 2.43 -12.01 1.71
N TRP A 140 1.15 -11.64 1.86
CA TRP A 140 0.41 -10.82 0.90
C TRP A 140 0.28 -9.35 1.35
N ASP A 141 1.05 -8.95 2.36
CA ASP A 141 1.33 -7.55 2.66
C ASP A 141 2.22 -6.91 1.58
N LYS A 142 2.65 -5.66 1.76
CA LYS A 142 3.41 -4.92 0.75
C LYS A 142 4.73 -5.60 0.33
N THR A 143 5.31 -6.48 1.15
CA THR A 143 6.49 -7.28 0.76
C THR A 143 6.24 -8.15 -0.47
N TYR A 144 4.97 -8.44 -0.79
CA TYR A 144 4.60 -9.21 -1.97
C TYR A 144 5.13 -8.55 -3.26
N CYS A 145 5.17 -7.22 -3.36
CA CYS A 145 5.65 -6.56 -4.58
C CYS A 145 7.15 -6.77 -4.82
N LEU A 146 7.94 -7.05 -3.77
CA LEU A 146 9.39 -7.19 -3.87
C LEU A 146 9.81 -8.36 -4.76
N GLN A 147 8.99 -9.42 -4.87
CA GLN A 147 9.26 -10.55 -5.77
C GLN A 147 9.42 -10.16 -7.25
N TYR A 148 8.87 -9.00 -7.64
CA TYR A 148 8.91 -8.50 -9.01
C TYR A 148 10.12 -7.60 -9.31
N VAL A 149 10.81 -7.11 -8.27
CA VAL A 149 11.86 -6.08 -8.41
C VAL A 149 13.19 -6.47 -7.74
N GLU A 150 13.20 -7.43 -6.82
CA GLU A 150 14.39 -7.80 -6.04
C GLU A 150 15.60 -8.26 -6.87
N LYS A 151 15.39 -8.69 -8.12
CA LYS A 151 16.46 -9.11 -9.04
C LYS A 151 16.91 -8.01 -9.98
N ASP A 152 16.12 -6.95 -10.12
CA ASP A 152 16.37 -5.84 -11.04
C ASP A 152 17.23 -4.74 -10.39
N PHE A 153 17.29 -4.70 -9.05
CA PHE A 153 17.93 -3.61 -8.30
C PHE A 153 18.89 -4.11 -7.24
N SER A 154 20.05 -3.47 -7.11
CA SER A 154 21.01 -3.71 -6.03
C SER A 154 20.58 -3.09 -4.69
N SER A 155 19.79 -2.02 -4.75
CA SER A 155 19.31 -1.28 -3.58
C SER A 155 17.87 -0.83 -3.82
N ILE A 156 16.99 -1.14 -2.86
CA ILE A 156 15.58 -0.73 -2.89
C ILE A 156 15.33 0.15 -1.67
N HIS A 157 15.02 1.44 -1.90
CA HIS A 157 14.65 2.36 -0.82
C HIS A 157 13.13 2.42 -0.72
N PHE A 158 12.60 2.14 0.46
CA PHE A 158 11.16 2.17 0.73
C PHE A 158 10.82 3.36 1.63
N PHE A 159 9.84 4.17 1.24
CA PHE A 159 9.36 5.31 2.02
C PHE A 159 7.90 5.05 2.43
N GLY A 160 7.59 5.12 3.73
CA GLY A 160 6.23 4.88 4.24
C GLY A 160 5.94 5.59 5.56
N ASP A 161 4.66 5.82 5.85
CA ASP A 161 4.20 6.55 7.03
C ASP A 161 3.81 5.64 8.20
N LYS A 162 3.43 4.39 7.92
CA LYS A 162 2.97 3.42 8.94
C LYS A 162 3.95 2.29 9.12
N THR A 163 5.18 2.64 9.48
CA THR A 163 6.34 1.75 9.57
C THR A 163 6.51 1.08 10.93
N MET A 164 5.80 1.52 11.97
CA MET A 164 5.81 0.90 13.30
C MET A 164 5.00 -0.41 13.34
N PRO A 165 5.29 -1.35 14.26
CA PRO A 165 4.52 -2.59 14.40
C PRO A 165 2.99 -2.34 14.46
N GLY A 166 2.24 -3.11 13.66
CA GLY A 166 0.79 -2.92 13.45
C GLY A 166 0.43 -1.96 12.32
N GLY A 167 1.39 -1.20 11.80
CA GLY A 167 1.25 -0.39 10.60
C GLY A 167 1.34 -1.23 9.32
N ASN A 168 0.65 -0.78 8.26
CA ASN A 168 0.58 -1.52 6.99
C ASN A 168 1.85 -1.37 6.12
N ASP A 169 2.81 -0.55 6.51
CA ASP A 169 4.13 -0.43 5.87
C ASP A 169 5.21 -1.20 6.64
N HIS A 170 4.96 -1.58 7.90
CA HIS A 170 5.95 -2.16 8.78
C HIS A 170 6.68 -3.37 8.17
N ALA A 171 5.95 -4.27 7.52
CA ALA A 171 6.50 -5.49 6.93
C ALA A 171 7.48 -5.19 5.80
N ILE A 172 7.12 -4.31 4.85
CA ILE A 172 8.00 -3.93 3.75
C ILE A 172 9.16 -3.05 4.23
N PHE A 173 8.91 -2.13 5.17
CA PHE A 173 9.93 -1.28 5.79
C PHE A 173 11.03 -2.09 6.49
N SER A 174 10.65 -3.19 7.15
CA SER A 174 11.58 -4.04 7.91
C SER A 174 12.15 -5.20 7.08
N ASP A 175 11.74 -5.35 5.82
CA ASP A 175 12.21 -6.43 4.95
C ASP A 175 13.68 -6.20 4.58
N PRO A 176 14.56 -7.21 4.73
CA PRO A 176 16.00 -7.06 4.47
C PRO A 176 16.35 -6.71 3.02
N ARG A 177 15.40 -6.86 2.08
CA ARG A 177 15.57 -6.41 0.69
C ARG A 177 15.42 -4.90 0.53
N THR A 178 14.98 -4.19 1.56
CA THR A 178 14.73 -2.75 1.52
C THR A 178 15.59 -1.98 2.52
N ILE A 179 15.87 -0.72 2.19
CA ILE A 179 16.35 0.30 3.10
C ILE A 179 15.16 1.20 3.41
N GLY A 180 14.57 1.02 4.58
CA GLY A 180 13.35 1.70 4.99
C GLY A 180 13.56 3.12 5.50
N HIS A 181 12.70 4.04 5.06
CA HIS A 181 12.64 5.45 5.46
C HIS A 181 11.24 5.74 5.99
N THR A 182 11.14 6.18 7.25
CA THR A 182 9.85 6.59 7.82
C THR A 182 9.60 8.06 7.48
N VAL A 183 8.44 8.35 6.90
CA VAL A 183 8.03 9.70 6.50
C VAL A 183 6.72 10.08 7.17
N VAL A 184 6.50 11.37 7.45
CA VAL A 184 5.24 11.81 8.09
C VAL A 184 4.22 12.37 7.10
N ASP A 185 4.68 12.91 5.97
CA ASP A 185 3.85 13.49 4.93
C ASP A 185 4.60 13.56 3.59
N PRO A 186 3.95 13.96 2.48
CA PRO A 186 4.63 14.05 1.18
C PRO A 186 5.77 15.08 1.09
N VAL A 187 5.78 16.11 1.94
CA VAL A 187 6.84 17.12 1.98
C VAL A 187 8.09 16.53 2.62
N ASP A 188 7.92 15.80 3.71
CA ASP A 188 8.99 15.03 4.37
C ASP A 188 9.56 13.95 3.44
N THR A 189 8.71 13.22 2.70
CA THR A 189 9.17 12.29 1.67
C THR A 189 10.08 12.95 0.64
N LYS A 190 9.68 14.12 0.13
CA LYS A 190 10.50 14.87 -0.83
C LYS A 190 11.85 15.24 -0.24
N LEU A 191 11.87 15.78 0.98
CA LEU A 191 13.10 16.18 1.67
C LEU A 191 14.05 14.99 1.87
N GLN A 192 13.55 13.86 2.36
CA GLN A 192 14.38 12.67 2.59
C GLN A 192 14.92 12.07 1.29
N VAL A 193 14.12 12.07 0.21
CA VAL A 193 14.61 11.64 -1.11
C VAL A 193 15.70 12.59 -1.64
N GLU A 194 15.54 13.91 -1.49
CA GLU A 194 16.58 14.88 -1.88
C GLU A 194 17.90 14.64 -1.13
N LEU A 195 17.83 14.41 0.19
CA LEU A 195 19.02 14.12 1.00
C LEU A 195 19.68 12.81 0.58
N LEU A 196 18.90 11.74 0.42
CA LEU A 196 19.40 10.44 -0.02
C LEU A 196 20.11 10.52 -1.37
N LEU A 197 19.51 11.20 -2.35
CA LEU A 197 20.09 11.31 -3.68
C LEU A 197 21.39 12.13 -3.68
N ARG A 198 21.51 13.15 -2.81
CA ARG A 198 22.78 13.86 -2.60
C ARG A 198 23.85 12.97 -1.99
N ASP A 199 23.51 12.18 -0.98
CA ASP A 199 24.43 11.23 -0.35
C ASP A 199 24.93 10.16 -1.33
N LEU A 200 24.11 9.82 -2.33
CA LEU A 200 24.44 8.90 -3.42
C LEU A 200 25.13 9.59 -4.62
N ASN A 201 25.35 10.91 -4.59
CA ASN A 201 25.86 11.72 -5.70
C ASN A 201 25.02 11.60 -7.00
N LEU A 202 23.70 11.50 -6.86
CA LEU A 202 22.72 11.43 -7.95
C LEU A 202 21.96 12.75 -8.19
N LEU A 203 22.13 13.73 -7.29
CA LEU A 203 21.68 15.13 -7.37
C LEU A 203 22.84 16.04 -6.95
#